data_AF-A0A8T2CYP8-F1
#
_entry.id   AF-A0A8T2CYP8-F1
#
_cell.length_a   1.000
_cell.length_b   1.000
_cell.length_c   1.000
_cell.angle_alpha   90.00
_cell.angle_beta   90.00
_cell.angle_gamma   90.00
#
_symmetry.space_group_name_H-M   'P 1'
#
loop_
_entity.id
_entity.type
_entity.pdbx_description
1 polymer ?
#
loop_
_entity_poly.entity_id
_entity_poly.type
_entity_poly.pdbx_seq_one_letter_code
_entity_poly.pdbx_strand_id
1 'polypeptide(L)'
;MAVDGDGTVGGGNSQPPVTTAAATTEMAIARLSRFPNMEHISDNYDDLKLEFSSSVLRSLEKYLPPGMLTANREAKAKFMSDILRKYISREECSKANWRKTYLQRIKSNYQPLCRDLYNFDPELFLLPSFRKAISDNTEESFRRIISEPFPGVFVFQIFQPDFFQKLIVEVENIKKWAHEKKFQIRRPYHTSRYGVVLDDFGLDIMLKQLMEDFIFPVCKVFFPEVCGTMFDSHHGFIVENGADRDAPLGESL
;
A
#
# COMPACT_ATOMS: atom_id res chain seq x y z
N MET A 1 57.53 60.73 1.96
CA MET A 1 57.61 61.77 3.01
C MET A 1 56.42 61.51 3.92
N ALA A 2 56.60 60.82 5.06
CA ALA A 2 56.94 61.40 6.38
C ALA A 2 55.71 62.19 6.92
N VAL A 3 55.10 61.96 8.10
CA VAL A 3 55.54 61.47 9.42
C VAL A 3 54.31 61.05 10.26
N ASP A 4 54.59 60.19 11.24
CA ASP A 4 53.92 59.74 12.48
C ASP A 4 52.83 60.55 13.21
N GLY A 5 52.14 59.82 14.10
CA GLY A 5 51.91 60.19 15.51
C GLY A 5 50.45 60.47 15.89
N ASP A 6 49.70 59.52 16.45
CA ASP A 6 49.55 59.18 17.88
C ASP A 6 48.87 60.26 18.74
N GLY A 7 47.89 59.86 19.55
CA GLY A 7 47.15 60.72 20.47
C GLY A 7 45.69 60.34 20.68
N THR A 8 45.47 59.31 21.49
CA THR A 8 44.17 58.97 22.10
C THR A 8 43.81 59.93 23.25
N VAL A 9 42.51 60.16 23.47
CA VAL A 9 41.78 60.05 24.77
C VAL A 9 40.53 60.98 24.83
N GLY A 10 39.39 60.35 25.14
CA GLY A 10 38.28 60.86 25.97
C GLY A 10 37.32 61.85 25.31
N GLY A 11 36.00 61.66 25.25
CA GLY A 11 35.08 60.79 25.98
C GLY A 11 33.78 61.59 26.13
N GLY A 12 32.63 61.01 25.79
CA GLY A 12 31.36 61.73 25.94
C GLY A 12 30.18 61.22 25.12
N ASN A 13 29.69 60.03 25.48
CA ASN A 13 28.28 59.63 25.52
C ASN A 13 27.33 60.07 24.38
N SER A 14 27.02 59.15 23.48
CA SER A 14 25.71 59.06 22.80
C SER A 14 25.50 57.62 22.32
N GLN A 15 24.72 56.88 23.09
CA GLN A 15 24.38 55.47 22.87
C GLN A 15 23.33 55.35 21.74
N PRO A 16 23.57 54.55 20.68
CA PRO A 16 22.50 54.07 19.82
C PRO A 16 21.89 52.78 20.41
N PRO A 17 20.62 52.48 20.10
CA PRO A 17 19.85 51.47 20.81
C PRO A 17 20.38 50.07 20.51
N VAL A 18 20.52 49.28 21.57
CA VAL A 18 20.72 47.83 21.51
C VAL A 18 19.55 47.25 20.73
N THR A 19 19.83 46.83 19.50
CA THR A 19 18.87 46.06 18.71
C THR A 19 18.86 44.67 19.32
N THR A 20 17.82 44.38 20.11
CA THR A 20 17.56 43.04 20.63
C THR A 20 17.44 42.12 19.43
N ALA A 21 18.46 41.28 19.21
CA ALA A 21 18.38 40.20 18.25
C ALA A 21 17.19 39.34 18.65
N ALA A 22 16.14 39.36 17.82
CA ALA A 22 15.03 38.44 17.95
C ALA A 22 15.64 37.03 17.86
N ALA A 23 15.70 36.35 19.00
CA ALA A 23 15.99 34.93 19.05
C ALA A 23 14.97 34.28 18.11
N THR A 24 15.46 33.87 16.94
CA THR A 24 14.68 33.06 16.03
C THR A 24 14.65 31.71 16.71
N THR A 25 13.64 31.50 17.56
CA THR A 25 13.33 30.20 18.13
C THR A 25 13.05 29.30 16.94
N GLU A 26 14.05 28.57 16.46
CA GLU A 26 13.83 27.40 15.62
C GLU A 26 12.78 26.58 16.35
N MET A 27 11.55 26.54 15.81
CA MET A 27 10.47 25.77 16.40
C MET A 27 10.97 24.34 16.51
N ALA A 28 11.19 23.89 17.75
CA ALA A 28 11.60 22.53 18.06
C ALA A 28 10.69 21.58 17.26
N ILE A 29 11.31 20.74 16.43
CA ILE A 29 10.58 19.86 15.53
C ILE A 29 9.65 19.00 16.38
N ALA A 30 8.34 19.21 16.24
CA ALA A 30 7.33 18.34 16.85
C ALA A 30 7.61 16.90 16.42
N ARG A 31 7.98 16.07 17.39
CA ARG A 31 8.45 14.70 17.20
C ARG A 31 7.71 13.76 18.14
N LEU A 32 7.50 12.54 17.66
CA LEU A 32 7.04 11.44 18.48
C LEU A 32 8.16 11.00 19.44
N SER A 33 7.76 10.49 20.60
CA SER A 33 8.64 9.79 21.53
C SER A 33 9.24 8.56 20.87
N ARG A 34 10.51 8.27 21.17
CA ARG A 34 11.20 7.06 20.69
C ARG A 34 10.62 5.78 21.29
N PHE A 35 10.08 5.87 22.49
CA PHE A 35 9.53 4.73 23.22
C PHE A 35 8.03 4.92 23.42
N PRO A 36 7.22 3.88 23.16
CA PRO A 36 5.79 3.92 23.41
C PRO A 36 5.52 3.91 24.91
N ASN A 37 4.51 4.65 25.34
CA ASN A 37 3.92 4.50 26.66
C ASN A 37 2.95 3.30 26.63
N MET A 38 3.35 2.20 27.27
CA MET A 38 2.59 0.94 27.28
C MET A 38 1.38 0.95 28.22
N GLU A 39 1.33 1.90 29.16
CA GLU A 39 0.21 2.05 30.10
C GLU A 39 -0.88 2.99 29.54
N HIS A 40 -0.59 3.69 28.44
CA HIS A 40 -1.51 4.64 27.84
C HIS A 40 -2.63 3.93 27.04
N ILE A 41 -3.88 4.27 27.36
CA ILE A 41 -5.05 3.82 26.62
C ILE A 41 -5.37 4.89 25.56
N SER A 42 -5.20 4.54 24.28
CA SER A 42 -5.48 5.47 23.18
C SER A 42 -6.98 5.81 23.09
N ASP A 43 -7.27 7.07 22.78
CA ASP A 43 -8.63 7.58 22.58
C ASP A 43 -9.28 6.95 21.33
N ASN A 44 -10.61 6.96 21.26
CA ASN A 44 -11.31 6.66 20.01
C ASN A 44 -11.49 7.95 19.19
N TYR A 45 -11.19 7.87 17.89
CA TYR A 45 -11.30 8.97 16.93
C TYR A 45 -12.29 8.69 15.80
N ASP A 46 -13.08 7.61 15.87
CA ASP A 46 -14.01 7.19 14.80
C ASP A 46 -15.11 8.22 14.52
N ASP A 47 -15.48 9.04 15.51
CA ASP A 47 -16.48 10.10 15.40
C ASP A 47 -15.94 11.39 14.77
N LEU A 48 -14.63 11.55 14.70
CA LEU A 48 -13.98 12.74 14.16
C LEU A 48 -13.78 12.59 12.64
N LYS A 49 -14.16 13.62 11.87
CA LYS A 49 -13.90 13.69 10.43
C LYS A 49 -12.44 14.07 10.14
N LEU A 50 -11.54 13.13 10.37
CA LEU A 50 -10.09 13.32 10.25
C LEU A 50 -9.58 12.91 8.87
N GLU A 51 -8.42 13.46 8.50
CA GLU A 51 -7.72 13.11 7.25
C GLU A 51 -7.10 11.71 7.33
N PHE A 52 -6.55 11.35 8.49
CA PHE A 52 -5.96 10.04 8.78
C PHE A 52 -6.95 9.14 9.53
N SER A 53 -6.83 7.83 9.36
CA SER A 53 -7.74 6.88 10.01
C SER A 53 -7.55 6.85 11.53
N SER A 54 -8.65 6.65 12.25
CA SER A 54 -8.66 6.44 13.70
C SER A 54 -7.68 5.36 14.15
N SER A 55 -7.55 4.25 13.40
CA SER A 55 -6.59 3.19 13.68
C SER A 55 -5.13 3.68 13.69
N VAL A 56 -4.74 4.51 12.72
CA VAL A 56 -3.38 5.06 12.63
C VAL A 56 -3.10 5.98 13.80
N LEU A 57 -4.04 6.87 14.12
CA LEU A 57 -3.92 7.79 15.25
C LEU A 57 -3.82 7.04 16.58
N ARG A 58 -4.65 6.01 16.79
CA ARG A 58 -4.58 5.15 17.99
C ARG A 58 -3.23 4.47 18.14
N SER A 59 -2.65 3.98 17.04
CA SER A 59 -1.32 3.37 17.05
C SER A 59 -0.19 4.36 17.34
N LEU A 60 -0.36 5.63 16.93
CA LEU A 60 0.61 6.71 17.13
C LEU A 60 0.49 7.35 18.50
N GLU A 61 -0.69 7.32 19.12
CA GLU A 61 -0.97 8.05 20.35
C GLU A 61 -0.03 7.63 21.49
N LYS A 62 0.29 6.33 21.61
CA LYS A 62 1.25 5.82 22.59
C LYS A 62 2.67 6.40 22.43
N TYR A 63 2.99 6.97 21.26
CA TYR A 63 4.27 7.63 21.00
C TYR A 63 4.18 9.15 21.16
N LEU A 64 3.09 9.71 21.67
CA LEU A 64 3.05 11.14 21.96
C LEU A 64 3.98 11.50 23.13
N PRO A 65 4.60 12.69 23.11
CA PRO A 65 5.34 13.20 24.27
C PRO A 65 4.46 13.24 25.53
N PRO A 66 5.02 13.07 26.74
CA PRO A 66 4.25 13.00 27.98
C PRO A 66 3.27 14.16 28.20
N GLY A 67 3.67 15.39 27.88
CA GLY A 67 2.81 16.57 28.00
C GLY A 67 1.67 16.63 26.98
N MET A 68 1.73 15.84 25.91
CA MET A 68 0.68 15.78 24.88
C MET A 68 -0.23 14.55 25.06
N LEU A 69 0.20 13.53 25.82
CA LEU A 69 -0.64 12.39 26.22
C LEU A 69 -1.81 12.81 27.13
N THR A 70 -1.60 13.85 27.95
CA THR A 70 -2.63 14.41 28.84
C THR A 70 -3.52 15.46 28.16
N ALA A 71 -3.25 15.79 26.89
CA ALA A 71 -4.05 16.77 26.15
C ALA A 71 -5.42 16.21 25.78
N ASN A 72 -6.32 17.07 25.32
CA ASN A 72 -7.61 16.61 24.81
C ASN A 72 -7.43 15.84 23.47
N ARG A 73 -8.41 14.98 23.16
CA ARG A 73 -8.39 14.12 21.96
C ARG A 73 -8.18 14.91 20.66
N GLU A 74 -8.75 16.10 20.55
CA GLU A 74 -8.66 16.94 19.35
C GLU A 74 -7.25 17.52 19.15
N ALA A 75 -6.61 17.96 20.23
CA ALA A 75 -5.23 18.43 20.20
C ALA A 75 -4.25 17.29 19.89
N LYS A 76 -4.48 16.09 20.46
CA LYS A 76 -3.71 14.88 20.11
C LYS A 76 -3.85 14.54 18.62
N ALA A 77 -5.08 14.49 18.11
CA ALA A 77 -5.37 14.21 16.71
C ALA A 77 -4.71 15.23 15.78
N LYS A 78 -4.78 16.52 16.10
CA LYS A 78 -4.13 17.59 15.35
C LYS A 78 -2.61 17.42 15.35
N PHE A 79 -2.00 17.20 16.52
CA PHE A 79 -0.56 17.01 16.65
C PHE A 79 -0.06 15.80 15.84
N MET A 80 -0.74 14.66 15.93
CA MET A 80 -0.40 13.47 15.14
C MET A 80 -0.57 13.72 13.64
N SER A 81 -1.64 14.40 13.23
CA SER A 81 -1.90 14.73 11.83
C SER A 81 -0.84 15.67 11.26
N ASP A 82 -0.40 16.67 12.03
CA ASP A 82 0.65 17.62 11.64
C ASP A 82 2.00 16.94 11.46
N ILE A 83 2.29 15.89 12.26
CA ILE A 83 3.48 15.05 12.07
C ILE A 83 3.35 14.21 10.81
N LEU A 84 2.23 13.50 10.62
CA LEU A 84 2.00 12.63 9.46
C LEU A 84 2.05 13.38 8.15
N ARG A 85 1.55 14.63 8.10
CA ARG A 85 1.56 15.50 6.91
C ARG A 85 2.98 15.80 6.39
N LYS A 86 4.01 15.66 7.23
CA LYS A 86 5.41 15.84 6.82
C LYS A 86 5.95 14.66 6.01
N TYR A 87 5.31 13.50 6.10
CA TYR A 87 5.76 12.25 5.45
C TYR A 87 4.77 11.73 4.41
N ILE A 88 3.48 12.07 4.55
CA ILE A 88 2.41 11.64 3.66
C ILE A 88 1.77 12.90 3.09
N SER A 89 1.84 13.06 1.77
CA SER A 89 1.21 14.19 1.09
C SER A 89 -0.31 14.10 1.19
N ARG A 90 -0.97 15.27 1.12
CA ARG A 90 -2.43 15.37 1.11
C ARG A 90 -3.05 14.59 -0.06
N GLU A 91 -2.35 14.51 -1.19
CA GLU A 91 -2.80 13.77 -2.36
C GLU A 91 -2.79 12.27 -2.15
N GLU A 92 -1.73 11.73 -1.55
CA GLU A 92 -1.63 10.30 -1.19
C GLU A 92 -2.73 9.91 -0.20
N CYS A 93 -2.96 10.74 0.81
CA CYS A 93 -4.03 10.51 1.78
C CYS A 93 -5.42 10.56 1.13
N SER A 94 -5.65 11.53 0.23
CA SER A 94 -6.89 11.65 -0.52
C SER A 94 -7.12 10.44 -1.44
N LYS A 95 -6.09 9.96 -2.13
CA LYS A 95 -6.14 8.74 -2.96
C LYS A 95 -6.44 7.49 -2.14
N ALA A 96 -5.80 7.32 -0.98
CA ALA A 96 -6.05 6.20 -0.08
C ALA A 96 -7.48 6.20 0.46
N ASN A 97 -7.98 7.36 0.90
CA ASN A 97 -9.35 7.49 1.39
C ASN A 97 -10.39 7.30 0.28
N TRP A 98 -10.12 7.82 -0.92
CA TRP A 98 -10.93 7.56 -2.10
C TRP A 98 -10.98 6.06 -2.41
N ARG A 99 -9.83 5.37 -2.44
CA ARG A 99 -9.75 3.92 -2.68
C ARG A 99 -10.54 3.13 -1.64
N LYS A 100 -10.42 3.49 -0.36
CA LYS A 100 -11.20 2.87 0.73
C LYS A 100 -12.71 3.05 0.50
N THR A 101 -13.14 4.28 0.22
CA THR A 101 -14.57 4.59 -0.01
C THR A 101 -15.10 3.88 -1.26
N TYR A 102 -14.29 3.84 -2.31
CA TYR A 102 -14.56 3.14 -3.56
C TYR A 102 -14.77 1.64 -3.33
N LEU A 103 -13.83 0.96 -2.67
CA LEU A 103 -13.95 -0.48 -2.37
C LEU A 103 -15.13 -0.78 -1.43
N GLN A 104 -15.41 0.08 -0.45
CA GLN A 104 -16.59 -0.08 0.41
C GLN A 104 -17.89 0.00 -0.39
N ARG A 105 -17.99 0.90 -1.37
CA ARG A 105 -19.17 0.98 -2.24
C ARG A 105 -19.37 -0.29 -3.05
N ILE A 106 -18.31 -0.88 -3.58
CA ILE A 106 -18.41 -2.15 -4.30
C ILE A 106 -18.86 -3.23 -3.31
N LYS A 107 -18.17 -3.39 -2.18
CA LYS A 107 -18.50 -4.40 -1.16
C LYS A 107 -19.95 -4.33 -0.67
N SER A 108 -20.54 -3.14 -0.55
CA SER A 108 -21.93 -2.98 -0.10
C SER A 108 -22.99 -3.22 -1.18
N ASN A 109 -22.63 -3.16 -2.47
CA ASN A 109 -23.60 -3.15 -3.57
C ASN A 109 -23.41 -4.28 -4.59
N TYR A 110 -22.23 -4.88 -4.64
CA TYR A 110 -21.90 -5.99 -5.52
C TYR A 110 -22.17 -7.33 -4.82
N GLN A 111 -22.69 -8.29 -5.58
CA GLN A 111 -22.96 -9.65 -5.11
C GLN A 111 -22.18 -10.65 -5.98
N PRO A 112 -21.21 -11.36 -5.40
CA PRO A 112 -20.47 -12.39 -6.11
C PRO A 112 -21.36 -13.56 -6.56
N LEU A 113 -21.10 -14.09 -7.76
CA LEU A 113 -21.75 -15.32 -8.25
C LEU A 113 -20.95 -16.56 -7.86
N CYS A 114 -19.63 -16.49 -8.01
CA CYS A 114 -18.73 -17.60 -7.75
C CYS A 114 -18.09 -17.46 -6.36
N ARG A 115 -18.86 -17.72 -5.30
CA ARG A 115 -18.40 -17.61 -3.89
C ARG A 115 -17.17 -18.45 -3.59
N ASP A 116 -17.00 -19.58 -4.27
CA ASP A 116 -15.84 -20.46 -4.13
C ASP A 116 -14.52 -19.72 -4.42
N LEU A 117 -14.52 -18.74 -5.34
CA LEU A 117 -13.31 -17.96 -5.64
C LEU A 117 -12.85 -17.10 -4.45
N TYR A 118 -13.76 -16.72 -3.56
CA TYR A 118 -13.47 -15.89 -2.38
C TYR A 118 -13.06 -16.72 -1.17
N ASN A 119 -13.46 -18.00 -1.17
CA ASN A 119 -13.05 -19.01 -0.19
C ASN A 119 -12.13 -20.00 -0.90
N PHE A 120 -10.94 -19.54 -1.28
CA PHE A 120 -10.01 -20.29 -2.12
C PHE A 120 -9.67 -21.66 -1.51
N ASP A 121 -10.27 -22.72 -2.07
CA ASP A 121 -9.95 -24.10 -1.73
C ASP A 121 -8.91 -24.66 -2.72
N PRO A 122 -7.67 -24.91 -2.27
CA PRO A 122 -6.63 -25.48 -3.11
C PRO A 122 -7.02 -26.80 -3.76
N GLU A 123 -7.80 -27.65 -3.09
CA GLU A 123 -8.16 -28.98 -3.61
C GLU A 123 -9.05 -28.88 -4.87
N LEU A 124 -9.92 -27.87 -4.91
CA LEU A 124 -10.84 -27.61 -6.03
C LEU A 124 -10.16 -26.88 -7.17
N PHE A 125 -9.29 -25.91 -6.87
CA PHE A 125 -8.76 -25.00 -7.89
C PHE A 125 -7.38 -25.34 -8.40
N LEU A 126 -6.56 -26.03 -7.62
CA LEU A 126 -5.18 -26.33 -8.01
C LEU A 126 -5.04 -27.76 -8.52
N LEU A 127 -4.15 -27.94 -9.48
CA LEU A 127 -3.82 -29.25 -10.02
C LEU A 127 -3.23 -30.14 -8.91
N PRO A 128 -3.62 -31.43 -8.83
CA PRO A 128 -3.07 -32.35 -7.83
C PRO A 128 -1.55 -32.50 -7.94
N SER A 129 -1.00 -32.47 -9.16
CA SER A 129 0.45 -32.51 -9.41
C SER A 129 1.16 -31.29 -8.83
N PHE A 130 0.56 -30.10 -9.00
CA PHE A 130 1.08 -28.85 -8.46
C PHE A 130 1.06 -28.86 -6.92
N ARG A 131 -0.08 -29.22 -6.32
CA ARG A 131 -0.22 -29.33 -4.86
C ARG A 131 0.76 -30.31 -4.25
N LYS A 132 0.96 -31.46 -4.89
CA LYS A 132 1.94 -32.45 -4.45
C LYS A 132 3.36 -31.87 -4.49
N ALA A 133 3.72 -31.16 -5.56
CA ALA A 133 5.04 -30.56 -5.67
C ALA A 133 5.30 -29.52 -4.57
N ILE A 134 4.30 -28.72 -4.22
CA ILE A 134 4.33 -27.73 -3.13
C ILE A 134 4.43 -28.41 -1.76
N SER A 135 3.70 -29.50 -1.55
CA SER A 135 3.76 -30.31 -0.33
C SER A 135 5.14 -30.95 -0.12
N ASP A 136 5.74 -31.47 -1.20
CA ASP A 136 7.10 -32.03 -1.18
C ASP A 136 8.15 -30.92 -0.95
N ASN A 137 7.93 -29.73 -1.52
CA ASN A 137 8.75 -28.53 -1.39
C ASN A 137 10.26 -28.76 -1.66
N THR A 138 10.56 -29.50 -2.73
CA THR A 138 11.93 -29.80 -3.17
C THR A 138 12.17 -29.31 -4.60
N GLU A 139 13.42 -29.07 -4.96
CA GLU A 139 13.76 -28.70 -6.33
C GLU A 139 13.36 -29.80 -7.31
N GLU A 140 13.58 -31.07 -6.96
CA GLU A 140 13.21 -32.22 -7.79
C GLU A 140 11.69 -32.31 -7.98
N SER A 141 10.90 -32.02 -6.94
CA SER A 141 9.44 -32.04 -7.05
C SER A 141 8.92 -30.96 -7.98
N PHE A 142 9.51 -29.76 -7.93
CA PHE A 142 9.16 -28.67 -8.84
C PHE A 142 9.64 -28.91 -10.27
N ARG A 143 10.85 -29.44 -10.47
CA ARG A 143 11.37 -29.78 -11.81
C ARG A 143 10.56 -30.85 -12.53
N ARG A 144 9.73 -31.63 -11.83
CA ARG A 144 8.78 -32.57 -12.46
C ARG A 144 7.58 -31.89 -13.14
N ILE A 145 7.22 -30.68 -12.70
CA ILE A 145 6.03 -29.96 -13.18
C ILE A 145 6.35 -28.67 -13.94
N ILE A 146 7.60 -28.20 -13.84
CA ILE A 146 8.09 -26.97 -14.48
C ILE A 146 8.96 -27.32 -15.69
N SER A 147 8.75 -26.58 -16.78
CA SER A 147 9.69 -26.49 -17.90
C SER A 147 10.37 -25.12 -17.92
N GLU A 148 11.61 -25.08 -18.38
CA GLU A 148 12.40 -23.85 -18.51
C GLU A 148 12.75 -23.63 -19.99
N PRO A 149 11.83 -23.08 -20.81
CA PRO A 149 12.10 -22.85 -22.23
C PRO A 149 13.24 -21.84 -22.47
N PHE A 150 13.47 -20.92 -21.54
CA PHE A 150 14.56 -19.96 -21.57
C PHE A 150 15.15 -19.80 -20.16
N PRO A 151 16.46 -19.51 -20.02
CA PRO A 151 17.08 -19.30 -18.71
C PRO A 151 16.31 -18.30 -17.85
N GLY A 152 15.88 -18.73 -16.66
CA GLY A 152 15.11 -17.92 -15.71
C GLY A 152 13.62 -17.76 -16.05
N VAL A 153 13.12 -18.40 -17.10
CA VAL A 153 11.69 -18.39 -17.48
C VAL A 153 11.10 -19.77 -17.21
N PHE A 154 10.28 -19.87 -16.18
CA PHE A 154 9.63 -21.11 -15.77
C PHE A 154 8.17 -21.16 -16.22
N VAL A 155 7.77 -22.28 -16.84
CA VAL A 155 6.41 -22.52 -17.35
C VAL A 155 5.84 -23.77 -16.70
N PHE A 156 4.67 -23.65 -16.08
CA PHE A 156 3.98 -24.74 -15.41
C PHE A 156 2.49 -24.47 -15.31
N GLN A 157 1.73 -25.53 -15.07
CA GLN A 157 0.28 -25.44 -14.87
C GLN A 157 -0.04 -25.43 -13.38
N ILE A 158 -0.88 -24.48 -12.98
CA ILE A 158 -1.26 -24.25 -11.58
C ILE A 158 -2.71 -24.66 -11.36
N PHE A 159 -3.62 -24.15 -12.20
CA PHE A 159 -5.05 -24.24 -12.00
C PHE A 159 -5.70 -25.40 -12.74
N GLN A 160 -6.80 -25.90 -12.17
CA GLN A 160 -7.73 -26.77 -12.88
C GLN A 160 -8.55 -25.95 -13.91
N PRO A 161 -9.01 -26.57 -15.02
CA PRO A 161 -9.78 -25.86 -16.05
C PRO A 161 -11.04 -25.14 -15.54
N ASP A 162 -11.74 -25.73 -14.56
CA ASP A 162 -12.98 -25.17 -13.97
C ASP A 162 -12.76 -23.82 -13.27
N PHE A 163 -11.56 -23.59 -12.73
CA PHE A 163 -11.19 -22.31 -12.12
C PHE A 163 -11.35 -21.16 -13.12
N PHE A 164 -10.87 -21.34 -14.36
CA PHE A 164 -10.94 -20.30 -15.38
C PHE A 164 -12.39 -19.98 -15.78
N GLN A 165 -13.25 -21.00 -15.84
CA GLN A 165 -14.67 -20.80 -16.14
C GLN A 165 -15.35 -19.97 -15.06
N LYS A 166 -15.13 -20.30 -13.78
CA LYS A 166 -15.65 -19.53 -12.64
C LYS A 166 -15.11 -18.09 -12.66
N LEU A 167 -13.81 -17.92 -12.92
CA LEU A 167 -13.18 -16.60 -12.97
C LEU A 167 -13.78 -15.72 -14.07
N ILE A 168 -13.98 -16.26 -15.28
CA ILE A 168 -14.59 -15.54 -16.40
C ILE A 168 -16.03 -15.13 -16.05
N VAL A 169 -16.83 -16.03 -15.47
CA VAL A 169 -18.21 -15.73 -15.06
C VAL A 169 -18.24 -14.58 -14.04
N GLU A 170 -17.33 -14.59 -13.07
CA GLU A 170 -17.26 -13.56 -12.04
C GLU A 170 -16.84 -12.20 -12.62
N VAL A 171 -15.89 -12.18 -13.56
CA VAL A 171 -15.45 -10.98 -14.28
C VAL A 171 -16.58 -10.36 -15.09
N GLU A 172 -17.35 -11.18 -15.80
CA GLU A 172 -18.51 -10.68 -16.55
C GLU A 172 -19.61 -10.15 -15.63
N ASN A 173 -19.79 -10.76 -14.45
CA ASN A 173 -20.74 -10.30 -13.45
C ASN A 173 -20.40 -8.91 -12.90
N ILE A 174 -19.14 -8.66 -12.52
CA ILE A 174 -18.73 -7.34 -12.01
C ILE A 174 -18.84 -6.26 -13.09
N LYS A 175 -18.50 -6.58 -14.35
CA LYS A 175 -18.68 -5.65 -15.48
C LYS A 175 -20.15 -5.32 -15.69
N LYS A 176 -21.03 -6.33 -15.70
CA LYS A 176 -22.47 -6.15 -15.85
C LYS A 176 -23.03 -5.27 -14.74
N TRP A 177 -22.70 -5.58 -13.49
CA TRP A 177 -23.10 -4.79 -12.33
C TRP A 177 -22.65 -3.33 -12.44
N ALA A 178 -21.39 -3.09 -12.83
CA ALA A 178 -20.88 -1.73 -12.98
C ALA A 178 -21.57 -0.97 -14.11
N HIS A 179 -21.86 -1.62 -15.24
CA HIS A 179 -22.63 -1.02 -16.31
C HIS A 179 -24.06 -0.64 -15.84
N GLU A 180 -24.77 -1.57 -15.19
CA GLU A 180 -26.13 -1.35 -14.68
C GLU A 180 -26.20 -0.23 -13.62
N LYS A 181 -25.22 -0.18 -12.72
CA LYS A 181 -25.13 0.85 -11.67
C LYS A 181 -24.47 2.14 -12.11
N LYS A 182 -24.04 2.25 -13.39
CA LYS A 182 -23.22 3.36 -13.90
C LYS A 182 -22.01 3.64 -13.01
N PHE A 183 -21.42 2.58 -12.47
CA PHE A 183 -20.28 2.63 -11.57
C PHE A 183 -19.00 2.50 -12.40
N GLN A 184 -18.03 3.39 -12.19
CA GLN A 184 -16.76 3.33 -12.89
C GLN A 184 -15.79 2.40 -12.14
N ILE A 185 -15.49 1.25 -12.72
CA ILE A 185 -14.44 0.34 -12.22
C ILE A 185 -13.07 0.86 -12.64
N ARG A 186 -12.06 0.67 -11.78
CA ARG A 186 -10.67 1.00 -12.09
C ARG A 186 -10.13 0.07 -13.17
N ARG A 187 -9.45 0.67 -14.14
CA ARG A 187 -8.75 -0.05 -15.20
C ARG A 187 -7.33 -0.40 -14.75
N PRO A 188 -6.77 -1.54 -15.18
CA PRO A 188 -5.39 -1.91 -14.87
C PRO A 188 -4.37 -0.91 -15.44
N TYR A 189 -4.66 -0.37 -16.63
CA TYR A 189 -3.84 0.65 -17.30
C TYR A 189 -4.72 1.58 -18.17
N HIS A 190 -4.18 2.75 -18.52
CA HIS A 190 -4.95 3.83 -19.16
C HIS A 190 -5.57 3.43 -20.53
N THR A 191 -4.89 2.57 -21.29
CA THR A 191 -5.34 2.05 -22.59
C THR A 191 -6.23 0.81 -22.49
N SER A 192 -6.43 0.25 -21.29
CA SER A 192 -7.34 -0.89 -21.14
C SER A 192 -8.79 -0.42 -21.22
N ARG A 193 -9.54 -0.95 -22.16
CA ARG A 193 -10.98 -0.73 -22.33
C ARG A 193 -11.79 -1.76 -21.54
N TYR A 194 -11.27 -2.98 -21.36
CA TYR A 194 -12.03 -4.12 -20.82
C TYR A 194 -11.41 -4.81 -19.60
N GLY A 195 -10.21 -4.42 -19.20
CA GLY A 195 -9.53 -5.03 -18.07
C GLY A 195 -10.17 -4.68 -16.73
N VAL A 196 -10.10 -5.63 -15.80
CA VAL A 196 -10.65 -5.51 -14.44
C VAL A 196 -9.57 -5.84 -13.42
N VAL A 197 -9.49 -5.03 -12.36
CA VAL A 197 -8.56 -5.28 -11.25
C VAL A 197 -9.20 -6.19 -10.22
N LEU A 198 -8.49 -7.23 -9.77
CA LEU A 198 -9.01 -8.24 -8.83
C LEU A 198 -9.38 -7.65 -7.47
N ASP A 199 -8.62 -6.67 -6.98
CA ASP A 199 -8.89 -5.96 -5.72
C ASP A 199 -10.28 -5.32 -5.70
N ASP A 200 -10.80 -4.91 -6.86
CA ASP A 200 -12.01 -4.11 -6.93
C ASP A 200 -13.25 -4.92 -6.54
N PHE A 201 -13.24 -6.22 -6.81
CA PHE A 201 -14.35 -7.12 -6.47
C PHE A 201 -14.01 -8.13 -5.39
N GLY A 202 -12.80 -8.10 -4.82
CA GLY A 202 -12.42 -8.85 -3.60
C GLY A 202 -11.68 -10.17 -3.84
N LEU A 203 -11.17 -10.39 -5.05
CA LEU A 203 -10.32 -11.56 -5.35
C LEU A 203 -8.85 -11.36 -4.96
N ASP A 204 -8.50 -10.21 -4.38
CA ASP A 204 -7.17 -9.96 -3.79
C ASP A 204 -6.86 -10.93 -2.66
N ILE A 205 -7.87 -11.35 -1.88
CA ILE A 205 -7.70 -12.32 -0.79
C ILE A 205 -7.23 -13.67 -1.34
N MET A 206 -7.89 -14.16 -2.39
CA MET A 206 -7.53 -15.39 -3.10
C MET A 206 -6.14 -15.29 -3.72
N LEU A 207 -5.85 -14.15 -4.38
CA LEU A 207 -4.55 -13.93 -4.99
C LEU A 207 -3.44 -13.88 -3.94
N LYS A 208 -3.67 -13.20 -2.80
CA LYS A 208 -2.72 -13.15 -1.70
C LYS A 208 -2.36 -14.55 -1.22
N GLN A 209 -3.37 -15.38 -0.96
CA GLN A 209 -3.16 -16.76 -0.53
C GLN A 209 -2.39 -17.57 -1.57
N LEU A 210 -2.74 -17.44 -2.85
CA LEU A 210 -2.01 -18.09 -3.94
C LEU A 210 -0.52 -17.68 -3.95
N MET A 211 -0.25 -16.38 -3.85
CA MET A 211 1.10 -15.83 -3.91
C MET A 211 1.93 -16.30 -2.70
N GLU A 212 1.40 -16.18 -1.49
CA GLU A 212 2.12 -16.49 -0.24
C GLU A 212 2.31 -18.00 -0.04
N ASP A 213 1.28 -18.81 -0.26
CA ASP A 213 1.31 -20.24 0.10
C ASP A 213 1.82 -21.13 -1.04
N PHE A 214 1.72 -20.69 -2.31
CA PHE A 214 1.99 -21.56 -3.46
C PHE A 214 3.06 -21.01 -4.41
N ILE A 215 3.09 -19.70 -4.69
CA ILE A 215 4.09 -19.13 -5.61
C ILE A 215 5.41 -18.85 -4.87
N PHE A 216 5.34 -18.31 -3.66
CA PHE A 216 6.54 -17.98 -2.89
C PHE A 216 7.47 -19.18 -2.63
N PRO A 217 6.98 -20.39 -2.27
CA PRO A 217 7.84 -21.57 -2.12
C PRO A 217 8.60 -21.93 -3.40
N VAL A 218 7.96 -21.82 -4.55
CA VAL A 218 8.59 -22.07 -5.86
C VAL A 218 9.68 -21.03 -6.12
N CYS A 219 9.37 -19.75 -5.93
CA CYS A 219 10.34 -18.68 -6.12
C CYS A 219 11.55 -18.84 -5.20
N LYS A 220 11.34 -19.23 -3.95
CA LYS A 220 12.43 -19.43 -2.98
C LYS A 220 13.43 -20.50 -3.41
N VAL A 221 12.97 -21.54 -4.10
CA VAL A 221 13.84 -22.61 -4.61
C VAL A 221 14.61 -22.17 -5.86
N PHE A 222 13.95 -21.54 -6.82
CA PHE A 222 14.59 -21.18 -8.10
C PHE A 222 15.32 -19.84 -8.10
N PHE A 223 15.00 -18.96 -7.14
CA PHE A 223 15.55 -17.60 -7.03
C PHE A 223 16.02 -17.28 -5.59
N PRO A 224 16.90 -18.11 -5.00
CA PRO A 224 17.29 -17.96 -3.59
C PRO A 224 18.06 -16.66 -3.30
N GLU A 225 18.69 -16.07 -4.30
CA GLU A 225 19.50 -14.84 -4.16
C GLU A 225 18.65 -13.56 -4.06
N VAL A 226 17.44 -13.59 -4.60
CA VAL A 226 16.53 -12.42 -4.64
C VAL A 226 15.30 -12.62 -3.77
N CYS A 227 14.96 -13.85 -3.42
CA CYS A 227 13.86 -14.14 -2.51
C CYS A 227 14.26 -13.78 -1.08
N GLY A 228 13.73 -12.66 -0.58
CA GLY A 228 13.79 -12.29 0.83
C GLY A 228 12.91 -13.19 1.70
N THR A 229 12.32 -12.61 2.75
CA THR A 229 11.48 -13.38 3.69
C THR A 229 10.09 -13.71 3.15
N MET A 230 9.48 -12.80 2.37
CA MET A 230 8.17 -12.91 1.69
C MET A 230 8.09 -11.84 0.56
N PHE A 231 7.03 -11.87 -0.25
CA PHE A 231 6.72 -10.79 -1.21
C PHE A 231 6.24 -9.51 -0.49
N ASP A 232 6.70 -8.34 -0.94
CA ASP A 232 6.31 -7.03 -0.37
C ASP A 232 4.90 -6.58 -0.78
N SER A 233 4.50 -6.92 -2.01
CA SER A 233 3.19 -6.55 -2.57
C SER A 233 2.79 -7.44 -3.74
N HIS A 234 1.50 -7.46 -4.04
CA HIS A 234 0.96 -8.09 -5.24
C HIS A 234 -0.14 -7.19 -5.83
N HIS A 235 -0.31 -7.27 -7.15
CA HIS A 235 -1.37 -6.58 -7.86
C HIS A 235 -1.92 -7.48 -8.96
N GLY A 236 -3.19 -7.87 -8.84
CA GLY A 236 -3.85 -8.76 -9.77
C GLY A 236 -4.81 -8.04 -10.68
N PHE A 237 -4.77 -8.37 -11.97
CA PHE A 237 -5.75 -7.88 -12.94
C PHE A 237 -5.94 -8.87 -14.08
N ILE A 238 -7.07 -8.73 -14.77
CA ILE A 238 -7.44 -9.51 -15.95
C ILE A 238 -7.51 -8.57 -17.13
N VAL A 239 -6.95 -9.01 -18.26
CA VAL A 239 -6.95 -8.28 -19.54
C VAL A 239 -7.65 -9.13 -20.59
N GLU A 240 -8.42 -8.47 -21.45
CA GLU A 240 -9.08 -9.11 -22.59
C GLU A 240 -8.51 -8.56 -23.90
N ASN A 241 -7.73 -9.39 -24.57
CA ASN A 241 -7.16 -9.08 -25.87
C ASN A 241 -8.10 -9.60 -26.98
N GLY A 242 -8.20 -8.86 -28.08
CA GLY A 242 -8.99 -9.26 -29.25
C GLY A 242 -8.86 -8.25 -30.38
N ALA A 243 -9.13 -8.67 -31.62
CA ALA A 243 -8.99 -7.81 -32.81
C ALA A 243 -9.85 -6.53 -32.77
N ASP A 244 -10.91 -6.53 -31.95
CA ASP A 244 -11.79 -5.38 -31.67
C ASP A 244 -11.68 -4.89 -30.20
N ARG A 245 -10.68 -5.38 -29.45
CA ARG A 245 -10.48 -5.17 -28.00
C ARG A 245 -9.07 -4.64 -27.70
N ASP A 246 -8.61 -4.73 -26.45
CA ASP A 246 -7.38 -4.08 -25.99
C ASP A 246 -6.15 -4.59 -26.74
N ALA A 247 -5.22 -3.67 -27.05
CA ALA A 247 -3.94 -4.02 -27.65
C ALA A 247 -3.11 -4.86 -26.67
N PRO A 248 -2.30 -5.83 -27.15
CA PRO A 248 -1.46 -6.65 -26.29
C PRO A 248 -0.54 -5.79 -25.41
N LEU A 249 -0.40 -6.18 -24.15
CA LEU A 249 0.60 -5.62 -23.24
C LEU A 249 2.00 -5.83 -23.85
N GLY A 250 2.64 -4.74 -24.31
CA GLY A 250 3.99 -4.76 -24.85
C GLY A 250 4.19 -4.09 -26.22
N GLU A 251 3.12 -3.67 -26.90
CA GLU A 251 3.24 -3.00 -28.22
C GLU A 251 3.38 -1.47 -28.16
N SER A 252 3.45 -0.88 -26.96
CA SER A 252 3.80 0.53 -26.78
C SER A 252 5.24 0.65 -26.24
N LEU A 253 6.22 0.44 -27.12
CA LEU A 253 7.58 0.97 -26.96
C LEU A 253 7.75 2.17 -27.90
#